data_AF-A0A973LMG1-F1
#
_entry.id   AF-A0A973LMG1-F1
#
_cell.length_a   1.000
_cell.length_b   1.000
_cell.length_c   1.000
_cell.angle_alpha   90.00
_cell.angle_beta   90.00
_cell.angle_gamma   90.00
#
_symmetry.space_group_name_H-M   'P 1'
#
loop_
_entity.id
_entity.type
_entity.pdbx_description
1 polymer ?
#
loop_
_entity_poly.entity_id
_entity_poly.type
_entity_poly.pdbx_seq_one_letter_code
_entity_poly.pdbx_strand_id
1 'polypeptide(L)'
;MSRNPRNQIYPANEDLPASGGGGPLVRLWRVRSELMVLAALALFTLALLSATRDGHWVPVILLTSAVSVPAATRTGRGWATAHFWCVVSRHRLQRVCLETTMHTRAGRIPLVLWITPSARGEKALVMTRAGISAEEFEAYAEEIAAACWARSTAVYRHRKWAHLLIVEIVRRDGIPEGANPGLERLYGRRAWMSLRPDLEEPPDLRAPLVLPQVG
;
A
#
# COMPACT_ATOMS: atom_id res chain seq x y z
N MET A 1 -4.86 -19.26 -0.43
CA MET A 1 -5.27 -18.92 0.95
C MET A 1 -6.73 -19.26 1.08
N SER A 2 -7.10 -20.07 2.08
CA SER A 2 -8.49 -20.36 2.42
C SER A 2 -9.16 -19.12 3.03
N ARG A 3 -10.47 -18.94 2.78
CA ARG A 3 -11.27 -17.85 3.36
C ARG A 3 -11.51 -18.13 4.86
N ASN A 4 -11.57 -17.08 5.66
CA ASN A 4 -12.02 -17.20 7.06
C ASN A 4 -13.53 -17.41 7.11
N PRO A 5 -14.01 -18.56 7.63
CA PRO A 5 -15.45 -18.86 7.67
C PRO A 5 -16.23 -17.99 8.65
N ARG A 6 -15.57 -17.31 9.61
CA ARG A 6 -16.23 -16.47 10.62
C ARG A 6 -16.81 -15.18 10.05
N ASN A 7 -16.26 -14.67 8.95
CA ASN A 7 -16.66 -13.39 8.37
C ASN A 7 -17.29 -13.56 6.98
N GLN A 8 -17.99 -14.67 6.80
CA GLN A 8 -18.65 -15.01 5.55
C GLN A 8 -20.01 -14.32 5.47
N ILE A 9 -20.11 -13.29 4.62
CA ILE A 9 -21.36 -12.54 4.37
C ILE A 9 -22.42 -13.45 3.71
N TYR A 10 -21.97 -14.49 3.00
CA TYR A 10 -22.83 -15.40 2.27
C TYR A 10 -23.23 -16.58 3.15
N PRO A 11 -24.54 -16.88 3.25
CA PRO A 11 -25.03 -17.92 4.15
C PRO A 11 -24.43 -19.28 3.77
N ALA A 12 -24.18 -20.12 4.77
CA ALA A 12 -23.45 -21.38 4.61
C ALA A 12 -24.17 -22.41 3.71
N ASN A 13 -25.44 -22.18 3.40
CA ASN A 13 -26.27 -23.00 2.53
C ASN A 13 -26.21 -22.56 1.04
N GLU A 14 -25.54 -21.46 0.72
CA GLU A 14 -25.33 -21.03 -0.67
C GLU A 14 -24.06 -21.71 -1.22
N ASP A 15 -24.20 -22.42 -2.34
CA ASP A 15 -23.06 -22.95 -3.09
C ASP A 15 -22.19 -21.79 -3.58
N LEU A 16 -21.15 -21.49 -2.81
CA LEU A 16 -20.18 -20.49 -3.22
C LEU A 16 -19.41 -21.01 -4.44
N PRO A 17 -19.25 -20.19 -5.50
CA PRO A 17 -18.39 -20.58 -6.60
C PRO A 17 -17.00 -20.91 -6.04
N ALA A 18 -16.43 -22.03 -6.50
CA ALA A 18 -15.11 -22.49 -6.09
C ALA A 18 -14.14 -21.31 -6.07
N SER A 19 -13.33 -21.20 -5.00
CA SER A 19 -12.45 -20.04 -4.78
C SER A 19 -11.69 -19.76 -6.08
N GLY A 20 -12.08 -18.68 -6.77
CA GLY A 20 -11.64 -18.44 -8.12
C GLY A 20 -10.20 -18.00 -8.04
N GLY A 21 -9.27 -18.93 -8.24
CA GLY A 21 -7.84 -18.66 -8.24
C GLY A 21 -7.59 -17.43 -9.09
N GLY A 22 -7.01 -16.38 -8.49
CA GLY A 22 -6.61 -15.21 -9.26
C GLY A 22 -5.75 -15.66 -10.44
N GLY A 23 -5.94 -15.02 -11.61
CA GLY A 23 -5.15 -15.34 -12.80
C GLY A 23 -3.65 -15.33 -12.49
N PRO A 24 -2.82 -16.03 -13.28
CA PRO A 24 -1.39 -16.20 -13.00
C PRO A 24 -0.68 -14.86 -12.77
N LEU A 25 -1.07 -13.81 -13.52
CA LEU A 25 -0.57 -12.44 -13.35
C LEU A 25 -0.84 -11.87 -11.95
N VAL A 26 -2.03 -12.10 -11.38
CA VAL A 26 -2.40 -11.61 -10.05
C VAL A 26 -1.62 -12.37 -8.97
N ARG A 27 -1.38 -13.67 -9.15
CA ARG A 27 -0.53 -14.45 -8.23
C ARG A 27 0.90 -13.95 -8.28
N LEU A 28 1.46 -13.77 -9.47
CA LEU A 28 2.80 -13.20 -9.67
C LEU A 28 2.93 -11.82 -9.02
N TRP A 29 1.92 -10.97 -9.17
CA TRP A 29 1.89 -9.64 -8.55
C TRP A 29 1.88 -9.66 -7.02
N ARG A 30 1.26 -10.67 -6.41
CA ARG A 30 1.22 -10.85 -4.95
C ARG A 30 2.56 -11.38 -4.44
N VAL A 31 3.09 -12.42 -5.09
CA VAL A 31 4.35 -13.08 -4.71
C VAL A 31 5.57 -12.25 -5.12
N ARG A 32 5.41 -11.13 -5.84
CA ARG A 32 6.51 -10.25 -6.30
C ARG A 32 7.52 -9.91 -5.20
N SER A 33 7.07 -9.58 -3.98
CA SER A 33 8.01 -9.28 -2.87
C SER A 33 8.77 -10.51 -2.39
N GLU A 34 8.11 -11.68 -2.35
CA GLU A 34 8.75 -12.96 -2.01
C GLU A 34 9.76 -13.35 -3.09
N LEU A 35 9.42 -13.18 -4.37
CA LEU A 35 10.33 -13.40 -5.50
C LEU A 35 11.54 -12.47 -5.47
N MET A 36 11.36 -11.19 -5.10
CA MET A 36 12.48 -10.26 -4.97
C MET A 36 13.43 -10.64 -3.83
N VAL A 37 12.89 -11.10 -2.70
CA VAL A 37 13.71 -11.60 -1.57
C VAL A 37 14.45 -12.88 -1.96
N LEU A 38 13.77 -13.83 -2.61
CA LEU A 38 14.38 -15.06 -3.11
C LEU A 38 15.47 -14.78 -4.15
N ALA A 39 15.21 -13.85 -5.08
CA ALA A 39 16.20 -13.44 -6.08
C ALA A 39 17.42 -12.77 -5.44
N ALA A 40 17.22 -11.89 -4.45
CA ALA A 40 18.32 -11.27 -3.72
C ALA A 40 19.17 -12.30 -2.97
N LEU A 41 18.51 -13.27 -2.31
CA LEU A 41 19.20 -14.37 -1.63
C LEU A 41 19.98 -15.24 -2.63
N ALA A 42 19.37 -15.61 -3.76
CA ALA A 42 20.02 -16.39 -4.80
C ALA A 42 21.27 -15.67 -5.35
N LEU A 43 21.17 -14.38 -5.69
CA LEU A 43 22.30 -13.58 -6.15
C LEU A 43 23.43 -13.51 -5.12
N PHE A 44 23.09 -13.34 -3.84
CA PHE A 44 24.08 -13.33 -2.76
C PHE A 44 24.78 -14.69 -2.62
N THR A 45 24.04 -15.79 -2.67
CA THR A 45 24.62 -17.15 -2.59
C THR A 45 25.52 -17.47 -3.79
N LEU A 46 25.14 -17.05 -5.00
CA LEU A 46 25.95 -17.22 -6.21
C LEU A 46 27.23 -16.39 -6.13
N ALA A 47 27.15 -15.15 -5.63
CA ALA A 47 28.33 -14.31 -5.42
C ALA A 47 29.30 -14.90 -4.38
N LEU A 48 28.77 -15.51 -3.30
CA LEU A 48 29.61 -16.18 -2.31
C LEU A 48 30.25 -17.44 -2.87
N LEU A 49 29.52 -18.19 -3.69
CA LEU A 49 30.05 -19.39 -4.35
C LEU A 49 31.15 -19.04 -5.35
N SER A 50 31.00 -17.97 -6.14
CA SER A 50 32.04 -17.52 -7.06
C SER A 50 33.26 -16.97 -6.32
N ALA A 51 33.07 -16.29 -5.18
CA ALA A 51 34.18 -15.84 -4.35
C ALA A 51 34.99 -17.01 -3.77
N THR A 52 34.31 -18.08 -3.33
CA THR A 52 34.96 -19.25 -2.74
C THR A 52 35.59 -20.20 -3.76
N ARG A 53 35.03 -20.34 -4.95
CA ARG A 53 35.56 -21.21 -6.02
C ARG A 53 36.62 -20.54 -6.88
N ASP A 54 36.35 -19.32 -7.32
CA ASP A 54 37.14 -18.64 -8.36
C ASP A 54 37.97 -17.47 -7.80
N GLY A 55 37.86 -17.18 -6.50
CA GLY A 55 38.54 -16.04 -5.86
C GLY A 55 37.96 -14.68 -6.22
N HIS A 56 36.80 -14.62 -6.90
CA HIS A 56 36.16 -13.39 -7.32
C HIS A 56 35.38 -12.74 -6.17
N TRP A 57 36.06 -12.00 -5.29
CA TRP A 57 35.44 -11.31 -4.16
C TRP A 57 34.68 -10.03 -4.53
N VAL A 58 34.92 -9.48 -5.72
CA VAL A 58 34.35 -8.21 -6.18
C VAL A 58 32.81 -8.16 -6.10
N PRO A 59 32.05 -9.17 -6.57
CA PRO A 59 30.58 -9.17 -6.48
C PRO A 59 30.08 -9.19 -5.03
N VAL A 60 30.76 -9.93 -4.14
CA VAL A 60 30.42 -9.97 -2.72
C VAL A 60 30.65 -8.61 -2.07
N ILE A 61 31.80 -7.97 -2.33
CA ILE A 61 32.11 -6.63 -1.80
C ILE A 61 31.08 -5.61 -2.33
N LEU A 62 30.71 -5.67 -3.61
CA LEU A 62 29.70 -4.79 -4.19
C LEU A 62 28.33 -4.98 -3.54
N LEU A 63 27.84 -6.21 -3.41
CA LEU A 63 26.54 -6.49 -2.76
C LEU A 63 26.55 -6.05 -1.29
N THR A 64 27.63 -6.36 -0.57
CA THR A 64 27.73 -6.06 0.87
C THR A 64 27.85 -4.56 1.10
N SER A 65 28.61 -3.83 0.27
CA SER A 65 28.71 -2.37 0.34
C SER A 65 27.40 -1.67 -0.05
N ALA A 66 26.70 -2.17 -1.07
CA ALA A 66 25.39 -1.65 -1.47
C ALA A 66 24.34 -1.74 -0.35
N VAL A 67 24.43 -2.73 0.54
CA VAL A 67 23.55 -2.85 1.72
C VAL A 67 24.10 -2.07 2.92
N SER A 68 25.41 -2.11 3.14
CA SER A 68 26.06 -1.55 4.33
C SER A 68 26.12 -0.03 4.31
N VAL A 69 26.31 0.60 3.15
CA VAL A 69 26.40 2.07 3.03
C VAL A 69 25.05 2.75 3.37
N PRO A 70 23.89 2.29 2.84
CA PRO A 70 22.60 2.78 3.29
C PRO A 70 22.32 2.48 4.78
N ALA A 71 22.77 1.34 5.30
CA ALA A 71 22.60 1.00 6.71
C ALA A 71 23.41 1.91 7.66
N ALA A 72 24.59 2.35 7.24
CA ALA A 72 25.45 3.23 8.02
C ALA A 72 24.91 4.69 8.07
N THR A 73 24.25 5.15 7.02
CA THR A 73 23.73 6.52 6.94
C THR A 73 22.33 6.66 7.57
N ARG A 74 22.08 7.78 8.27
CA ARG A 74 20.75 8.08 8.84
C ARG A 74 19.67 8.15 7.75
N THR A 75 20.01 8.73 6.60
CA THR A 75 19.13 8.84 5.43
C THR A 75 18.81 7.47 4.83
N GLY A 76 19.82 6.61 4.65
CA GLY A 76 19.61 5.27 4.11
C GLY A 76 18.79 4.37 5.05
N ARG A 77 19.01 4.44 6.36
CA ARG A 77 18.14 3.76 7.35
C ARG A 77 16.70 4.24 7.30
N GLY A 78 16.49 5.55 7.18
CA GLY A 78 15.15 6.13 7.04
C GLY A 78 14.43 5.65 5.78
N TRP A 79 15.14 5.67 4.64
CA TRP A 79 14.63 5.17 3.36
C TRP A 79 14.29 3.67 3.42
N ALA A 80 15.19 2.86 3.96
CA ALA A 80 14.99 1.41 4.10
C ALA A 80 13.81 1.09 5.03
N THR A 81 13.72 1.80 6.16
CA THR A 81 12.59 1.66 7.10
C THR A 81 11.27 2.01 6.41
N ALA A 82 11.22 3.11 5.65
CA ALA A 82 10.01 3.52 4.95
C ALA A 82 9.57 2.50 3.88
N HIS A 83 10.50 1.91 3.14
CA HIS A 83 10.19 0.85 2.16
C HIS A 83 9.84 -0.49 2.83
N PHE A 84 10.48 -0.81 3.95
CA PHE A 84 10.13 -1.96 4.78
C PHE A 84 8.66 -1.87 5.22
N TRP A 85 8.25 -0.71 5.73
CA TRP A 85 6.85 -0.47 6.09
C TRP A 85 5.90 -0.59 4.90
N CYS A 86 6.30 -0.16 3.71
CA CYS A 86 5.48 -0.37 2.51
C CYS A 86 5.24 -1.86 2.21
N VAL A 87 6.24 -2.73 2.39
CA VAL A 87 6.08 -4.19 2.21
C VAL A 87 5.20 -4.78 3.30
N VAL A 88 5.42 -4.39 4.56
CA VAL A 88 4.62 -4.83 5.71
C VAL A 88 3.15 -4.42 5.55
N SER A 89 2.89 -3.16 5.24
CA SER A 89 1.55 -2.61 4.99
C SER A 89 0.88 -3.31 3.82
N ARG A 90 1.60 -3.65 2.74
CA ARG A 90 1.04 -4.44 1.61
C ARG A 90 0.54 -5.80 2.06
N HIS A 91 1.37 -6.55 2.79
CA HIS A 91 1.00 -7.89 3.27
C HIS A 91 -0.17 -7.81 4.25
N ARG A 92 -0.11 -6.89 5.21
CA ARG A 92 -1.15 -6.71 6.24
C ARG A 92 -2.47 -6.24 5.66
N LEU A 93 -2.45 -5.30 4.71
CA LEU A 93 -3.65 -4.86 4.00
C LEU A 93 -4.28 -6.00 3.18
N GLN A 94 -3.48 -6.84 2.53
CA GLN A 94 -4.03 -8.01 1.83
C GLN A 94 -4.62 -9.04 2.79
N ARG A 95 -4.00 -9.24 3.95
CA ARG A 95 -4.51 -10.14 5.00
C ARG A 95 -5.81 -9.60 5.58
N VAL A 96 -5.90 -8.31 5.90
CA VAL A 96 -7.15 -7.76 6.43
C VAL A 96 -8.29 -7.90 5.42
N CYS A 97 -8.06 -7.66 4.13
CA CYS A 97 -9.10 -7.89 3.11
C CYS A 97 -9.53 -9.36 2.97
N LEU A 98 -8.66 -10.32 3.32
CA LEU A 98 -9.01 -11.75 3.33
C LEU A 98 -9.81 -12.15 4.56
N GLU A 99 -9.49 -11.55 5.71
CA GLU A 99 -10.10 -11.84 7.00
C GLU A 99 -11.42 -11.08 7.19
N THR A 100 -11.59 -9.93 6.54
CA THR A 100 -12.82 -9.12 6.55
C THR A 100 -13.72 -9.40 5.34
N THR A 101 -14.84 -8.69 5.22
CA THR A 101 -15.81 -8.81 4.12
C THR A 101 -15.34 -8.23 2.81
N MET A 102 -14.17 -7.58 2.78
CA MET A 102 -13.61 -6.86 1.63
C MET A 102 -13.07 -7.80 0.53
N HIS A 103 -13.90 -8.73 0.08
CA HIS A 103 -13.60 -9.72 -0.95
C HIS A 103 -14.87 -10.08 -1.71
N THR A 104 -14.73 -10.46 -2.99
CA THR A 104 -15.90 -10.85 -3.79
C THR A 104 -16.46 -12.22 -3.37
N ARG A 105 -17.68 -12.59 -3.82
CA ARG A 105 -18.27 -13.95 -3.64
C ARG A 105 -17.26 -15.08 -3.87
N ALA A 106 -16.48 -14.99 -4.95
CA ALA A 106 -15.45 -15.96 -5.34
C ALA A 106 -14.13 -15.88 -4.53
N GLY A 107 -14.06 -15.06 -3.48
CA GLY A 107 -12.89 -14.92 -2.61
C GLY A 107 -11.78 -14.03 -3.19
N ARG A 108 -12.09 -13.19 -4.18
CA ARG A 108 -11.08 -12.31 -4.79
C ARG A 108 -10.95 -11.03 -3.98
N ILE A 109 -9.77 -10.79 -3.41
CA ILE A 109 -9.48 -9.55 -2.70
C ILE A 109 -9.05 -8.43 -3.66
N PRO A 110 -9.21 -7.15 -3.26
CA PRO A 110 -8.67 -5.99 -3.96
C PRO A 110 -7.20 -6.14 -4.31
N LEU A 111 -6.80 -5.49 -5.40
CA LEU A 111 -5.43 -5.52 -5.88
C LEU A 111 -4.70 -4.28 -5.36
N VAL A 112 -3.77 -4.48 -4.43
CA VAL A 112 -2.82 -3.43 -4.03
C VAL A 112 -1.84 -3.24 -5.18
N LEU A 113 -2.01 -2.16 -5.94
CA LEU A 113 -1.16 -1.83 -7.07
C LEU A 113 0.21 -1.42 -6.53
N TRP A 114 0.26 -0.32 -5.80
CA TRP A 114 1.50 0.28 -5.35
C TRP A 114 1.36 0.85 -3.95
N ILE A 115 2.46 0.88 -3.19
CA ILE A 115 2.53 1.59 -1.91
C ILE A 115 3.76 2.48 -1.94
N THR A 116 3.56 3.78 -1.72
CA THR A 116 4.65 4.76 -1.65
C THR A 116 4.77 5.28 -0.23
N PRO A 117 5.99 5.48 0.30
CA PRO A 117 6.18 6.19 1.56
C PRO A 117 5.66 7.63 1.47
N SER A 118 5.09 8.13 2.57
CA SER A 118 4.57 9.49 2.71
C SER A 118 5.12 10.14 3.98
N ALA A 119 4.93 11.45 4.14
CA ALA A 119 5.37 12.15 5.35
C ALA A 119 4.72 11.59 6.64
N ARG A 120 3.47 11.10 6.53
CA ARG A 120 2.68 10.54 7.63
C ARG A 120 2.87 9.05 7.86
N GLY A 121 3.38 8.33 6.88
CA GLY A 121 3.45 6.86 6.89
C GLY A 121 3.53 6.32 5.47
N GLU A 122 2.46 5.70 5.00
CA GLU A 122 2.39 5.13 3.65
C GLU A 122 1.08 5.46 2.94
N LYS A 123 1.09 5.51 1.60
CA LYS A 123 -0.12 5.59 0.77
C LYS A 123 -0.19 4.38 -0.15
N ALA A 124 -1.26 3.60 -0.04
CA ALA A 124 -1.51 2.44 -0.86
C ALA A 124 -2.54 2.75 -1.95
N LEU A 125 -2.15 2.60 -3.21
CA LEU A 125 -3.07 2.61 -4.35
C LEU A 125 -3.70 1.23 -4.49
N VAL A 126 -5.01 1.17 -4.38
CA VAL A 126 -5.77 -0.07 -4.44
C VAL A 126 -6.76 0.00 -5.59
N MET A 127 -6.77 -1.08 -6.37
CA MET A 127 -7.79 -1.34 -7.37
C MET A 127 -8.82 -2.31 -6.78
N THR A 128 -10.04 -1.83 -6.55
CA THR A 128 -11.14 -2.66 -6.06
C THR A 128 -11.66 -3.58 -7.15
N ARG A 129 -12.38 -4.62 -6.73
CA ARG A 129 -13.09 -5.53 -7.62
C ARG A 129 -14.57 -5.18 -7.62
N ALA A 130 -15.30 -5.66 -8.63
CA ALA A 130 -16.76 -5.54 -8.65
C ALA A 130 -17.36 -6.10 -7.34
N GLY A 131 -18.21 -5.29 -6.70
CA GLY A 131 -18.81 -5.59 -5.40
C GLY A 131 -18.03 -5.07 -4.20
N ILE A 132 -16.92 -4.36 -4.39
CA ILE A 132 -16.15 -3.71 -3.31
C ILE A 132 -16.07 -2.22 -3.62
N SER A 133 -16.51 -1.38 -2.69
CA SER A 133 -16.54 0.07 -2.84
C SER A 133 -15.51 0.76 -1.92
N ALA A 134 -15.32 2.06 -2.13
CA ALA A 134 -14.42 2.83 -1.27
C ALA A 134 -15.02 3.08 0.12
N GLU A 135 -16.35 3.18 0.20
CA GLU A 135 -17.12 3.30 1.43
C GLU A 135 -16.98 2.06 2.32
N GLU A 136 -16.84 0.87 1.73
CA GLU A 136 -16.52 -0.34 2.49
C GLU A 136 -15.13 -0.26 3.13
N PHE A 137 -14.13 0.24 2.40
CA PHE A 137 -12.79 0.47 2.97
C PHE A 137 -12.81 1.48 4.12
N GLU A 138 -13.66 2.51 4.02
CA GLU A 138 -13.84 3.50 5.07
C GLU A 138 -14.53 2.91 6.31
N ALA A 139 -15.53 2.05 6.11
CA ALA A 139 -16.19 1.33 7.20
C ALA A 139 -15.21 0.43 7.98
N TYR A 140 -14.21 -0.14 7.30
CA TYR A 140 -13.15 -0.96 7.92
C TYR A 140 -11.85 -0.20 8.21
N ALA A 141 -11.88 1.14 8.24
CA ALA A 141 -10.65 1.94 8.38
C ALA A 141 -9.90 1.63 9.68
N GLU A 142 -10.62 1.38 10.78
CA GLU A 142 -10.05 1.06 12.09
C GLU A 142 -9.45 -0.35 12.12
N GLU A 143 -10.08 -1.34 11.49
CA GLU A 143 -9.54 -2.69 11.33
C GLU A 143 -8.30 -2.68 10.45
N ILE A 144 -8.29 -1.85 9.39
CA ILE A 144 -7.11 -1.64 8.55
C ILE A 144 -5.99 -0.99 9.36
N ALA A 145 -6.31 0.01 10.19
CA ALA A 145 -5.32 0.69 11.04
C ALA A 145 -4.70 -0.30 12.02
N ALA A 146 -5.52 -1.07 12.73
CA ALA A 146 -5.10 -2.09 13.67
C ALA A 146 -4.26 -3.19 12.98
N ALA A 147 -4.74 -3.70 11.83
CA ALA A 147 -4.04 -4.73 11.08
C ALA A 147 -2.68 -4.26 10.58
N CYS A 148 -2.56 -3.00 10.16
CA CYS A 148 -1.33 -2.39 9.67
C CYS A 148 -0.41 -1.86 10.79
N TRP A 149 -0.79 -1.94 12.06
CA TRP A 149 -0.07 -1.30 13.18
C TRP A 149 0.07 0.22 13.01
N ALA A 150 -0.96 0.85 12.46
CA ALA A 150 -1.03 2.28 12.22
C ALA A 150 -1.85 2.96 13.32
N ARG A 151 -1.67 4.27 13.46
CA ARG A 151 -2.46 5.10 14.37
C ARG A 151 -3.87 5.31 13.84
N SER A 152 -3.99 5.57 12.54
CA SER A 152 -5.26 5.73 11.86
C SER A 152 -5.10 5.42 10.36
N THR A 153 -6.23 5.25 9.69
CA THR A 153 -6.31 5.06 8.26
C THR A 153 -7.28 6.08 7.67
N ALA A 154 -6.94 6.68 6.54
CA ALA A 154 -7.86 7.53 5.77
C ALA A 154 -8.04 6.96 4.37
N VAL A 155 -9.27 7.00 3.84
CA VAL A 155 -9.60 6.48 2.52
C VAL A 155 -10.02 7.60 1.58
N TYR A 156 -9.45 7.59 0.38
CA TYR A 156 -9.76 8.53 -0.69
C TYR A 156 -10.23 7.77 -1.93
N ARG A 157 -11.32 8.24 -2.54
CA ARG A 157 -11.83 7.68 -3.81
C ARG A 157 -11.40 8.52 -5.00
N HIS A 158 -11.17 7.89 -6.15
CA HIS A 158 -10.88 8.62 -7.38
C HIS A 158 -12.16 9.21 -7.99
N ARG A 159 -12.11 10.47 -8.42
CA ARG A 159 -13.27 11.23 -8.94
C ARG A 159 -13.87 10.66 -10.22
N LYS A 160 -13.05 10.10 -11.12
CA LYS A 160 -13.51 9.53 -12.40
C LYS A 160 -13.65 8.02 -12.39
N TRP A 161 -12.99 7.33 -11.46
CA TRP A 161 -12.79 5.88 -11.51
C TRP A 161 -13.07 5.25 -10.15
N ALA A 162 -14.33 4.87 -9.91
CA ALA A 162 -14.76 4.32 -8.62
C ALA A 162 -14.02 3.04 -8.19
N HIS A 163 -13.37 2.34 -9.12
CA HIS A 163 -12.57 1.15 -8.85
C HIS A 163 -11.16 1.44 -8.32
N LEU A 164 -10.76 2.73 -8.21
CA LEU A 164 -9.47 3.14 -7.68
C LEU A 164 -9.65 3.95 -6.40
N LEU A 165 -8.92 3.54 -5.37
CA LEU A 165 -8.88 4.23 -4.08
C LEU A 165 -7.47 4.32 -3.53
N ILE A 166 -7.24 5.30 -2.67
CA ILE A 166 -6.03 5.43 -1.88
C ILE A 166 -6.38 5.13 -0.43
N VAL A 167 -5.61 4.23 0.18
CA VAL A 167 -5.61 4.00 1.62
C VAL A 167 -4.36 4.65 2.18
N GLU A 168 -4.51 5.74 2.92
CA GLU A 168 -3.43 6.40 3.65
C GLU A 168 -3.31 5.79 5.04
N ILE A 169 -2.14 5.20 5.32
CA ILE A 169 -1.82 4.53 6.56
C ILE A 169 -0.96 5.49 7.38
N VAL A 170 -1.54 6.05 8.44
CA VAL A 170 -0.93 7.10 9.25
C VAL A 170 -0.22 6.48 10.45
N ARG A 171 1.10 6.66 10.53
CA ARG A 171 1.94 6.19 11.65
C ARG A 171 2.54 7.33 12.46
N ARG A 172 2.71 8.50 11.85
CA ARG A 172 3.40 9.67 12.41
C ARG A 172 2.51 10.90 12.30
N ASP A 173 2.64 11.77 13.30
CA ASP A 173 2.06 13.11 13.27
C ASP A 173 2.82 13.95 12.26
N GLY A 174 2.35 13.93 11.01
CA GLY A 174 2.83 14.81 9.94
C GLY A 174 1.94 16.05 9.83
N ILE A 175 2.53 17.19 9.45
CA ILE A 175 1.82 18.44 9.17
C ILE A 175 0.63 18.19 8.22
N PRO A 176 -0.57 18.79 8.43
CA PRO A 176 -1.72 18.83 7.50
C PRO A 176 -1.33 19.24 6.08
N GLU A 177 -0.78 18.30 5.31
CA GLU A 177 -0.34 18.57 3.95
C GLU A 177 -1.37 18.09 2.94
N GLY A 178 -2.11 19.05 2.38
CA GLY A 178 -2.37 19.02 0.95
C GLY A 178 -1.06 19.23 0.19
N ALA A 179 -0.11 18.30 0.26
CA ALA A 179 1.15 18.27 -0.51
C ALA A 179 1.97 16.99 -0.27
N ASN A 180 1.39 15.80 -0.38
CA ASN A 180 2.12 14.57 -0.07
C ASN A 180 2.82 13.98 -1.33
N PRO A 181 4.15 13.74 -1.36
CA PRO A 181 4.91 13.60 -2.61
C PRO A 181 4.80 12.26 -3.35
N GLY A 182 4.15 11.24 -2.78
CA GLY A 182 4.31 9.86 -3.26
C GLY A 182 3.35 9.41 -4.39
N LEU A 183 2.14 10.00 -4.44
CA LEU A 183 1.13 9.68 -5.45
C LEU A 183 0.59 10.93 -6.19
N GLU A 184 0.72 12.12 -5.60
CA GLU A 184 0.28 13.38 -6.23
C GLU A 184 1.00 13.65 -7.56
N ARG A 185 2.29 13.29 -7.66
CA ARG A 185 3.06 13.39 -8.92
C ARG A 185 2.50 12.49 -10.02
N LEU A 186 1.90 11.36 -9.67
CA LEU A 186 1.47 10.34 -10.63
C LEU A 186 0.00 10.50 -11.06
N TYR A 187 -0.86 11.09 -10.21
CA TYR A 187 -2.31 11.10 -10.45
C TYR A 187 -3.02 12.45 -10.22
N GLY A 188 -2.30 13.52 -9.87
CA GLY A 188 -2.85 14.87 -9.78
C GLY A 188 -3.70 15.12 -8.52
N ARG A 189 -3.44 16.23 -7.84
CA ARG A 189 -4.06 16.57 -6.55
C ARG A 189 -5.60 16.68 -6.57
N ARG A 190 -6.19 17.02 -7.72
CA ARG A 190 -7.66 17.23 -7.88
C ARG A 190 -8.45 15.96 -8.22
N ALA A 191 -7.79 14.80 -8.29
CA ALA A 191 -8.43 13.57 -8.75
C ALA A 191 -8.99 12.72 -7.61
N TRP A 192 -8.67 13.03 -6.35
CA TRP A 192 -9.00 12.22 -5.19
C TRP A 192 -9.90 13.00 -4.23
N MET A 193 -10.91 12.33 -3.69
CA MET A 193 -11.89 12.91 -2.76
C MET A 193 -11.87 12.09 -1.48
N SER A 194 -11.73 12.75 -0.32
CA SER A 194 -11.87 12.09 0.98
C SER A 194 -13.29 11.56 1.16
N LEU A 195 -13.41 10.41 1.82
CA LEU A 195 -14.70 9.87 2.27
C LEU A 195 -15.09 10.39 3.67
N ARG A 196 -14.13 10.93 4.42
CA ARG A 196 -14.34 11.70 5.67
C ARG A 196 -14.14 13.19 5.39
N PRO A 197 -15.21 13.93 5.01
CA PRO A 197 -15.11 15.37 4.75
C PRO A 197 -14.88 16.19 6.03
N ASP A 198 -15.14 15.61 7.21
CA ASP A 198 -14.94 16.20 8.53
C ASP A 198 -13.46 16.37 8.93
N LEU A 199 -12.54 15.65 8.28
CA LEU A 199 -11.10 15.76 8.50
C LEU A 199 -10.39 16.64 7.46
N GLU A 200 -11.10 17.07 6.41
CA GLU A 200 -10.53 17.84 5.31
C GLU A 200 -10.92 19.31 5.49
N GLU A 201 -9.97 20.11 5.98
CA GLU A 201 -10.17 21.56 6.10
C GLU A 201 -10.52 22.14 4.72
N PRO A 202 -11.63 22.91 4.60
CA PRO A 202 -12.21 23.25 3.31
C PRO A 202 -11.19 23.98 2.42
N PRO A 203 -11.07 23.59 1.14
CA PRO A 203 -10.08 24.16 0.21
C PRO A 203 -10.32 25.64 -0.14
N ASP A 204 -11.39 26.26 0.35
CA ASP A 204 -11.87 27.58 -0.08
C ASP A 204 -11.29 28.78 0.69
N LEU A 205 -10.42 28.56 1.69
CA LEU A 205 -9.81 29.67 2.45
C LEU A 205 -8.49 30.21 1.85
N ARG A 206 -8.05 29.73 0.67
CA ARG A 206 -6.77 30.16 0.04
C ARG A 206 -6.91 30.99 -1.22
N ALA A 207 -8.11 31.45 -1.57
CA ALA A 207 -8.24 32.54 -2.53
C ALA A 207 -8.28 33.86 -1.73
N PRO A 208 -7.24 34.71 -1.76
CA PRO A 208 -7.44 36.09 -1.40
C PRO A 208 -8.43 36.66 -2.42
N LEU A 209 -9.68 36.83 -1.98
CA LEU A 209 -10.64 37.68 -2.67
C LEU A 209 -10.01 39.08 -2.69
N VAL A 210 -9.36 39.41 -3.80
CA VAL A 210 -9.05 40.79 -4.15
C VAL A 210 -10.40 41.44 -4.42
N LEU A 211 -11.01 41.97 -3.36
CA LEU A 211 -12.10 42.92 -3.48
C LEU A 211 -11.54 44.13 -4.25
N PRO A 212 -12.16 44.56 -5.36
CA PRO A 212 -11.84 45.85 -5.93
C PRO A 212 -12.20 46.89 -4.86
N GLN A 213 -11.21 47.62 -4.36
CA GLN A 213 -11.50 48.85 -3.64
C GLN A 213 -12.13 49.81 -4.64
N VAL A 214 -13.44 49.97 -4.51
CA VAL A 214 -14.20 51.07 -5.11
C VAL A 214 -14.59 51.96 -3.93
N GLY A 215 -14.02 53.16 -3.88
CA GLY A 215 -14.26 54.19 -2.87
C GLY A 215 -13.01 54.93 -2.49
#